data_AF-A0AAD2JJ92-F1
#
_entry.id   AF-A0AAD2JJ92-F1
#
_cell.length_a   1.000
_cell.length_b   1.000
_cell.length_c   1.000
_cell.angle_alpha   90.00
_cell.angle_beta   90.00
_cell.angle_gamma   90.00
#
_symmetry.space_group_name_H-M   'P 1'
#
loop_
_entity.id
_entity.type
_entity.pdbx_description
1 polymer ?
#
loop_
_entity_poly.entity_id
_entity_poly.type
_entity_poly.pdbx_seq_one_letter_code
_entity_poly.pdbx_strand_id
1 'polypeptide(L)'
;MFRRHGEINSRWKVDQLNAIAPRLNSPTQSEAVARETEMAQNKILYPAKLDKSMQRSAYFETNKRTVKSNIMLKFVTKAMDIKLRGEANFTTTLEDPIELLKRIERVMKKSADAEYDFLDFWEANQKFFAMKQGTTKNLMHFKEGFLRQAEVLQDLYVMKKMVQYDVCSNQ
;
A
#
# COMPACT_ATOMS: atom_id res chain seq x y z
N MET A 1 68.28 -25.39 35.35
CA MET A 1 66.91 -25.24 34.80
C MET A 1 66.29 -23.98 35.36
N PHE A 2 65.38 -23.40 34.58
CA PHE A 2 64.45 -22.29 34.86
C PHE A 2 64.83 -20.87 34.39
N ARG A 3 64.07 -20.50 33.35
CA ARG A 3 63.95 -19.24 32.61
C ARG A 3 63.69 -18.05 33.53
N ARG A 4 64.29 -16.91 33.21
CA ARG A 4 63.62 -15.61 33.40
C ARG A 4 63.35 -15.02 32.03
N HIS A 5 62.13 -15.26 31.55
CA HIS A 5 61.54 -14.45 30.49
C HIS A 5 61.03 -13.16 31.10
N GLY A 6 61.23 -12.08 30.35
CA GLY A 6 60.21 -11.03 30.24
C GLY A 6 60.44 -9.81 31.11
N GLU A 7 61.38 -8.96 30.71
CA GLU A 7 61.16 -7.52 30.81
C GLU A 7 61.19 -6.96 29.39
N ILE A 8 60.00 -6.95 28.77
CA ILE A 8 59.76 -6.24 27.53
C ILE A 8 59.94 -4.77 27.86
N ASN A 9 61.07 -4.22 27.40
CA ASN A 9 61.47 -2.83 27.57
C ASN A 9 60.40 -1.91 26.95
N SER A 10 59.46 -1.47 27.78
CA SER A 10 58.28 -0.67 27.43
C SER A 10 58.62 0.75 26.98
N ARG A 11 59.89 1.16 27.13
CA ARG A 11 60.40 2.48 26.75
C ARG A 11 60.39 2.70 25.23
N TRP A 12 60.59 1.65 24.42
CA TRP A 12 60.69 1.78 22.95
C TRP A 12 59.33 1.84 22.23
N LYS A 13 58.21 1.64 22.93
CA LYS A 13 56.86 1.75 22.34
C LYS A 13 56.24 3.14 22.49
N VAL A 14 56.59 3.88 23.54
CA VAL A 14 55.96 5.19 23.82
C VAL A 14 56.48 6.28 22.88
N ASP A 15 57.78 6.26 22.57
CA ASP A 15 58.38 7.26 21.68
C ASP A 15 57.95 7.11 20.21
N GLN A 16 57.67 5.87 19.75
CA GLN A 16 57.20 5.63 18.38
C GLN A 16 55.72 6.00 18.17
N LEU A 17 54.90 5.99 19.22
CA LEU A 17 53.50 6.41 19.15
C LEU A 17 53.36 7.94 19.14
N ASN A 18 54.28 8.67 19.77
CA ASN A 18 54.29 10.14 19.76
C ASN A 18 54.80 10.74 18.44
N ALA A 19 55.59 9.99 17.66
CA ALA A 19 56.04 10.40 16.33
C ALA A 19 54.89 10.40 15.29
N ILE A 20 53.80 9.69 15.57
CA ILE A 20 52.60 9.58 14.73
C ILE A 20 51.41 10.23 15.44
N ALA A 21 51.64 11.31 16.21
CA ALA A 21 50.55 12.14 16.66
C ALA A 21 49.97 12.86 15.43
N PRO A 22 48.68 12.68 15.07
CA PRO A 22 48.06 13.42 13.98
C PRO A 22 48.16 14.91 14.32
N ARG A 23 49.00 15.63 13.60
CA ARG A 23 49.11 17.08 13.75
C ARG A 23 47.92 17.69 13.02
N LEU A 24 47.10 18.43 13.76
CA LEU A 24 46.12 19.32 13.17
C LEU A 24 46.89 20.40 12.41
N ASN A 25 46.97 20.28 11.09
CA ASN A 25 47.51 21.33 10.25
C ASN A 25 46.60 22.54 10.39
N SER A 26 47.14 23.64 10.92
CA SER A 26 46.44 24.91 10.90
C SER A 26 46.24 25.32 9.44
N PRO A 27 45.00 25.61 9.01
CA PRO A 27 44.75 26.04 7.65
C PRO A 27 45.64 27.24 7.32
N THR A 28 46.24 27.22 6.14
CA THR A 28 46.85 28.40 5.52
C THR A 28 45.82 29.55 5.55
N GLN A 29 46.23 30.82 5.73
CA GLN A 29 45.27 31.93 5.87
C GLN A 29 44.15 31.93 4.82
N SER A 30 44.45 31.53 3.58
CA SER A 30 43.47 31.36 2.51
C SER A 30 42.45 30.24 2.77
N GLU A 31 42.88 29.10 3.31
CA GLU A 31 42.00 27.99 3.70
C GLU A 31 41.19 28.30 4.95
N ALA A 32 41.73 29.10 5.87
CA ALA A 32 41.05 29.50 7.10
C ALA A 32 39.84 30.39 6.76
N VAL A 33 40.06 31.37 5.88
CA VAL A 33 38.99 32.25 5.37
C VAL A 33 37.96 31.45 4.57
N ALA A 34 38.38 30.51 3.72
CA ALA A 34 37.46 29.64 2.98
C ALA A 34 36.58 28.80 3.93
N ARG A 35 37.17 28.17 4.96
CA ARG A 35 36.44 27.40 5.98
C ARG A 35 35.51 28.29 6.80
N GLU A 36 35.89 29.52 7.14
CA GLU A 36 35.01 30.47 7.85
C GLU A 36 33.81 30.88 7.00
N THR A 37 34.01 31.17 5.71
CA THR A 37 32.91 31.47 4.78
C THR A 37 31.98 30.27 4.60
N GLU A 38 32.53 29.06 4.50
CA GLU A 38 31.75 27.82 4.41
C GLU A 38 30.99 27.54 5.71
N MET A 39 31.61 27.77 6.88
CA MET A 39 30.95 27.66 8.18
C MET A 39 29.82 28.68 8.34
N ALA A 40 30.02 29.93 7.90
CA ALA A 40 28.99 30.97 7.91
C ALA A 40 27.83 30.59 6.98
N GLN A 41 28.12 30.07 5.79
CA GLN A 41 27.12 29.60 4.84
C GLN A 41 26.36 28.38 5.37
N ASN A 42 27.05 27.42 5.99
CA ASN A 42 26.44 26.24 6.61
C ASN A 42 25.59 26.61 7.83
N LYS A 43 25.98 27.60 8.63
CA LYS A 43 25.16 28.14 9.72
C LYS A 43 23.82 28.68 9.24
N ILE A 44 23.75 29.20 8.01
CA ILE A 44 22.51 29.71 7.41
C ILE A 44 21.72 28.58 6.72
N LEU A 45 22.39 27.71 5.96
CA LEU A 45 21.73 26.68 5.16
C LEU A 45 21.20 25.51 5.99
N TYR A 46 21.90 25.13 7.06
CA TYR A 46 21.52 24.01 7.90
C TYR A 46 20.13 24.18 8.56
N PRO A 47 19.82 25.29 9.27
CA PRO A 47 18.51 25.47 9.87
C PRO A 47 17.40 25.50 8.80
N ALA A 48 17.61 26.15 7.67
CA ALA A 48 16.63 26.16 6.58
C ALA A 48 16.34 24.76 6.01
N LYS A 49 17.35 23.90 5.92
CA LYS A 49 17.18 22.49 5.51
C LYS A 49 16.45 21.68 6.60
N LEU A 50 16.76 21.94 7.86
CA LEU A 50 16.08 21.32 9.00
C LEU A 50 14.59 21.67 9.01
N ASP A 51 14.25 22.95 8.85
CA ASP A 51 12.88 23.45 8.81
C ASP A 51 12.08 22.80 7.68
N LYS A 52 12.66 22.74 6.47
CA LYS A 52 12.04 22.03 5.34
C LYS A 52 11.85 20.53 5.63
N SER A 53 12.77 19.91 6.36
CA SER A 53 12.63 18.51 6.76
C SER A 53 11.48 18.33 7.74
N MET A 54 11.40 19.17 8.77
CA MET A 54 10.31 19.16 9.74
C MET A 54 8.95 19.41 9.09
N GLN A 55 8.87 20.39 8.18
CA GLN A 55 7.67 20.66 7.39
C GLN A 55 7.24 19.45 6.55
N ARG A 56 8.18 18.78 5.86
CA ARG A 56 7.87 17.56 5.10
C ARG A 56 7.32 16.45 5.99
N SER A 57 7.89 16.25 7.17
CA SER A 57 7.37 15.27 8.13
C SER A 57 5.95 15.62 8.58
N ALA A 58 5.66 16.89 8.85
CA ALA A 58 4.31 17.35 9.22
C ALA A 58 3.30 17.17 8.08
N TYR A 59 3.70 17.49 6.84
CA TYR A 59 2.86 17.27 5.67
C TYR A 59 2.61 15.79 5.40
N PHE A 60 3.62 14.94 5.63
CA PHE A 60 3.47 13.50 5.45
C PHE A 60 2.36 12.93 6.35
N GLU A 61 2.36 13.26 7.65
CA GLU A 61 1.33 12.81 8.58
C GLU A 61 -0.06 13.34 8.21
N THR A 62 -0.15 14.60 7.80
CA THR A 62 -1.42 15.21 7.38
C THR A 62 -1.96 14.55 6.10
N ASN A 63 -1.09 14.32 5.13
CA ASN A 63 -1.45 13.71 3.84
C ASN A 63 -1.85 12.25 4.01
N LYS A 64 -1.23 11.51 4.93
CA LYS A 64 -1.55 10.10 5.22
C LYS A 64 -3.04 9.94 5.52
N ARG A 65 -3.58 10.79 6.39
CA ARG A 65 -5.02 10.80 6.74
C ARG A 65 -5.91 11.16 5.56
N THR A 66 -5.56 12.19 4.79
CA THR A 66 -6.32 12.65 3.62
C THR A 66 -6.35 11.61 2.50
N VAL A 67 -5.22 10.94 2.25
CA VAL A 67 -5.12 9.86 1.26
C VAL A 67 -5.98 8.68 1.69
N LYS A 68 -5.92 8.29 2.98
CA LYS A 68 -6.80 7.24 3.52
C LYS A 68 -8.28 7.55 3.30
N SER A 69 -8.74 8.76 3.64
CA SER A 69 -10.15 9.12 3.44
C SER A 69 -10.54 9.09 1.96
N ASN A 70 -9.66 9.57 1.08
CA ASN A 70 -9.89 9.52 -0.36
C ASN A 70 -9.99 8.07 -0.87
N ILE A 71 -9.15 7.16 -0.36
CA ILE A 71 -9.19 5.75 -0.73
C ILE A 71 -10.53 5.12 -0.32
N MET A 72 -10.93 5.33 0.94
CA MET A 72 -12.19 4.80 1.47
C MET A 72 -13.40 5.34 0.71
N LEU A 73 -13.41 6.62 0.35
CA LEU A 73 -14.55 7.23 -0.36
C LEU A 73 -14.66 6.81 -1.82
N LYS A 74 -13.53 6.66 -2.53
CA LYS A 74 -13.53 6.44 -3.98
C LYS A 74 -13.46 4.98 -4.39
N PHE A 75 -12.78 4.13 -3.63
CA PHE A 75 -12.45 2.77 -4.05
C PHE A 75 -13.09 1.68 -3.19
N VAL A 76 -13.65 2.02 -2.03
CA VAL A 76 -14.27 1.05 -1.11
C VAL A 76 -15.79 1.16 -1.19
N THR A 77 -16.43 0.07 -1.62
CA THR A 77 -17.89 -0.04 -1.59
C THR A 77 -18.38 -0.34 -0.18
N LYS A 78 -19.66 -0.09 0.14
CA LYS A 78 -20.23 -0.39 1.47
C LYS A 78 -20.02 -1.86 1.87
N ALA A 79 -20.16 -2.79 0.93
CA ALA A 79 -19.93 -4.22 1.17
C ALA A 79 -18.46 -4.54 1.50
N MET A 80 -17.51 -3.88 0.81
CA MET A 80 -16.09 -4.00 1.14
C MET A 80 -15.75 -3.36 2.48
N ASP A 81 -16.36 -2.24 2.84
CA ASP A 81 -16.18 -1.60 4.14
C ASP A 81 -16.59 -2.52 5.29
N ILE A 82 -17.74 -3.21 5.16
CA ILE A 82 -18.20 -4.20 6.15
C ILE A 82 -17.19 -5.35 6.28
N LYS A 83 -16.71 -5.90 5.15
CA LYS A 83 -15.71 -6.98 5.15
C LYS A 83 -14.39 -6.54 5.77
N LEU A 84 -13.90 -5.34 5.43
CA LEU A 84 -12.69 -4.76 5.99
C LEU A 84 -12.83 -4.55 7.50
N ARG A 85 -13.97 -4.02 7.97
CA ARG A 85 -14.26 -3.81 9.40
C ARG A 85 -14.33 -5.11 10.20
N GLY A 86 -14.73 -6.20 9.56
CA GLY A 86 -14.76 -7.54 10.16
C GLY A 86 -13.39 -8.19 10.32
N GLU A 87 -12.33 -7.65 9.71
CA GLU A 87 -10.99 -8.23 9.86
C GLU A 87 -10.38 -7.89 11.24
N ALA A 88 -9.81 -8.91 11.90
CA ALA A 88 -8.96 -8.69 13.06
C ALA A 88 -7.81 -7.75 12.65
N ASN A 89 -7.70 -6.60 13.32
CA ASN A 89 -6.75 -5.50 13.06
C ASN A 89 -7.25 -4.34 12.16
N PHE A 90 -8.56 -4.17 11.96
CA PHE A 90 -9.10 -3.01 11.23
C PHE A 90 -8.63 -1.66 11.79
N THR A 91 -8.59 -1.49 13.11
CA THR A 91 -8.34 -0.17 13.73
C THR A 91 -6.86 0.25 13.73
N THR A 92 -5.94 -0.71 13.86
CA THR A 92 -4.50 -0.45 14.04
C THR A 92 -3.71 -0.49 12.73
N THR A 93 -4.12 -1.30 11.75
CA THR A 93 -3.37 -1.48 10.49
C THR A 93 -3.87 -0.57 9.36
N LEU A 94 -5.07 0.03 9.47
CA LEU A 94 -5.60 0.95 8.44
C LEU A 94 -5.08 2.38 8.56
N GLU A 95 -4.14 2.70 9.45
CA GLU A 95 -3.58 4.04 9.49
C GLU A 95 -2.66 4.29 8.29
N ASP A 96 -1.98 3.25 7.79
CA ASP A 96 -1.19 3.31 6.57
C ASP A 96 -2.06 3.13 5.30
N PRO A 97 -2.17 4.15 4.43
CA PRO A 97 -2.89 4.03 3.17
C PRO A 97 -2.33 2.96 2.22
N ILE A 98 -1.04 2.61 2.31
CA ILE A 98 -0.43 1.58 1.45
C ILE A 98 -0.93 0.19 1.86
N GLU A 99 -0.96 -0.09 3.16
CA GLU A 99 -1.46 -1.37 3.67
C GLU A 99 -2.96 -1.52 3.42
N LEU A 100 -3.72 -0.43 3.53
CA LEU A 100 -5.13 -0.38 3.15
C LEU A 100 -5.33 -0.81 1.69
N LEU A 101 -4.55 -0.28 0.74
CA LEU A 101 -4.65 -0.64 -0.67
C LEU A 101 -4.35 -2.12 -0.92
N LYS A 102 -3.29 -2.68 -0.30
CA LYS A 102 -2.98 -4.12 -0.40
C LYS A 102 -4.10 -5.00 0.17
N ARG A 103 -4.84 -4.49 1.16
CA ARG A 103 -5.96 -5.20 1.76
C ARG A 103 -7.20 -5.16 0.88
N ILE A 104 -7.52 -3.99 0.35
CA ILE A 104 -8.56 -3.79 -0.68
C ILE A 104 -8.30 -4.73 -1.85
N GLU A 105 -7.06 -4.79 -2.36
CA GLU A 105 -6.66 -5.71 -3.42
C GLU A 105 -6.92 -7.17 -3.04
N ARG A 106 -6.56 -7.59 -1.82
CA ARG A 106 -6.86 -8.95 -1.34
C ARG A 106 -8.35 -9.22 -1.23
N VAL A 107 -9.15 -8.27 -0.74
CA VAL A 107 -10.61 -8.41 -0.65
C VAL A 107 -11.22 -8.55 -2.04
N MET A 108 -10.78 -7.74 -3.00
CA MET A 108 -11.22 -7.82 -4.40
C MET A 108 -10.81 -9.13 -5.07
N LYS A 109 -9.63 -9.67 -4.74
CA LYS A 109 -9.13 -10.94 -5.31
C LYS A 109 -9.68 -12.19 -4.61
N LYS A 110 -10.06 -12.08 -3.33
CA LYS A 110 -10.55 -13.20 -2.51
C LYS A 110 -12.06 -13.30 -2.42
N SER A 111 -12.81 -12.29 -2.89
CA SER A 111 -14.26 -12.37 -2.89
C SER A 111 -14.71 -13.41 -3.93
N ALA A 112 -14.80 -14.67 -3.50
CA ALA A 112 -15.52 -15.73 -4.21
C ALA A 112 -16.96 -15.27 -4.55
N ASP A 113 -17.54 -14.38 -3.75
CA ASP A 113 -18.86 -13.77 -4.00
C ASP A 113 -18.95 -12.93 -5.29
N ALA A 114 -17.83 -12.51 -5.89
CA ALA A 114 -17.84 -11.77 -7.16
C ALA A 114 -17.65 -12.67 -8.39
N GLU A 115 -17.06 -13.86 -8.20
CA GLU A 115 -16.84 -14.80 -9.30
C GLU A 115 -18.12 -15.59 -9.62
N TYR A 116 -18.86 -16.08 -8.61
CA TYR A 116 -20.05 -16.90 -8.86
C TYR A 116 -21.19 -16.13 -9.53
N ASP A 117 -21.56 -14.93 -9.05
CA ASP A 117 -22.67 -14.16 -9.63
C ASP A 117 -22.40 -13.68 -11.07
N PHE A 118 -21.15 -13.32 -11.40
CA PHE A 118 -20.81 -12.88 -12.76
C PHE A 118 -20.69 -14.07 -13.72
N LEU A 119 -20.07 -15.17 -13.28
CA LEU A 119 -19.96 -16.38 -14.09
C LEU A 119 -21.33 -17.01 -14.34
N ASP A 120 -22.20 -17.08 -13.33
CA ASP A 120 -23.56 -17.62 -13.47
C ASP A 120 -24.41 -16.75 -14.41
N PHE A 121 -24.30 -15.42 -14.29
CA PHE A 121 -24.95 -14.50 -15.23
C PHE A 121 -24.39 -14.64 -16.65
N TRP A 122 -23.07 -14.73 -16.80
CA TRP A 122 -22.40 -14.90 -18.09
C TRP A 122 -22.82 -16.23 -18.75
N GLU A 123 -22.80 -17.33 -18.02
CA GLU A 123 -23.24 -18.65 -18.48
C GLU A 123 -24.73 -18.66 -18.86
N ALA A 124 -25.59 -18.03 -18.07
CA ALA A 124 -27.01 -17.93 -18.37
C ALA A 124 -27.26 -17.13 -19.65
N ASN A 125 -26.49 -16.06 -19.90
CA ASN A 125 -26.54 -15.29 -21.14
C ASN A 125 -26.06 -16.12 -22.34
N GLN A 126 -24.92 -16.81 -22.20
CA GLN A 126 -24.39 -17.68 -23.25
C GLN A 126 -25.41 -18.78 -23.62
N LYS A 127 -26.03 -19.42 -22.62
CA LYS A 127 -27.08 -20.42 -22.83
C LYS A 127 -28.29 -19.82 -23.56
N PHE A 128 -28.75 -18.63 -23.17
CA PHE A 128 -29.88 -17.95 -23.80
C PHE A 128 -29.61 -17.56 -25.26
N PHE A 129 -28.48 -16.93 -25.56
CA PHE A 129 -28.12 -16.53 -26.93
C PHE A 129 -27.77 -17.72 -27.84
N ALA A 130 -27.37 -18.85 -27.26
CA ALA A 130 -27.13 -20.09 -28.00
C ALA A 130 -28.42 -20.90 -28.26
N MET A 131 -29.57 -20.53 -27.66
CA MET A 131 -30.82 -21.26 -27.87
C MET A 131 -31.27 -21.15 -29.33
N LYS A 132 -31.40 -22.32 -29.97
CA LYS A 132 -31.99 -22.45 -31.30
C LYS A 132 -33.03 -23.54 -31.27
N GLN A 133 -34.12 -23.36 -32.01
CA GLN A 133 -35.09 -24.43 -32.19
C GLN A 133 -34.43 -25.55 -33.01
N GLY A 134 -34.25 -26.71 -32.38
CA GLY A 134 -33.74 -27.90 -33.06
C GLY A 134 -34.80 -28.52 -33.97
N THR A 135 -34.38 -29.28 -34.97
CA THR A 135 -35.24 -29.93 -35.97
C THR A 135 -36.26 -30.91 -35.39
N THR A 136 -36.01 -31.43 -34.19
CA THR A 136 -36.86 -32.42 -33.50
C THR A 136 -37.75 -31.83 -32.40
N LYS A 137 -37.58 -30.55 -32.05
CA LYS A 137 -38.33 -29.91 -30.96
C LYS A 137 -39.59 -29.22 -31.50
N ASN A 138 -40.75 -29.60 -30.94
CA ASN A 138 -42.01 -28.90 -31.15
C ASN A 138 -41.87 -27.43 -30.70
N LEU A 139 -42.46 -26.51 -31.47
CA LEU A 139 -42.39 -25.06 -31.26
C LEU A 139 -42.86 -24.66 -29.86
N MET A 140 -43.91 -25.32 -29.33
CA MET A 140 -44.44 -25.02 -28.00
C MET A 140 -43.44 -25.32 -26.89
N HIS A 141 -42.75 -26.47 -26.97
CA HIS A 141 -41.71 -26.83 -26.00
C HIS A 141 -40.46 -25.95 -26.11
N PHE A 142 -40.13 -25.48 -27.32
CA PHE A 142 -39.05 -24.50 -27.48
C PHE A 142 -39.41 -23.17 -26.82
N LYS A 143 -40.63 -22.68 -27.04
CA LYS A 143 -41.14 -21.43 -26.44
C LYS A 143 -41.12 -21.49 -24.91
N GLU A 144 -41.59 -22.59 -24.32
CA GLU A 144 -41.56 -22.81 -22.86
C GLU A 144 -40.13 -22.77 -22.30
N GLY A 145 -39.19 -23.48 -22.94
CA GLY A 145 -37.79 -23.47 -22.52
C GLY A 145 -37.12 -22.10 -22.67
N PHE A 146 -37.45 -21.36 -23.73
CA PHE A 146 -36.93 -20.02 -23.98
C PHE A 146 -37.44 -19.02 -22.93
N LEU A 147 -38.74 -19.05 -22.61
CA LEU A 147 -39.34 -18.21 -21.58
C LEU A 147 -38.76 -18.50 -20.20
N ARG A 148 -38.56 -19.78 -19.86
CA ARG A 148 -37.93 -20.18 -18.61
C ARG A 148 -36.48 -19.67 -18.50
N GLN A 149 -35.72 -19.72 -19.58
CA GLN A 149 -34.35 -19.16 -19.59
C GLN A 149 -34.36 -17.63 -19.51
N ALA A 150 -35.35 -16.96 -20.10
CA ALA A 150 -35.54 -15.51 -19.96
C ALA A 150 -35.89 -15.12 -18.52
N GLU A 151 -36.73 -15.90 -17.83
CA GLU A 151 -37.08 -15.73 -16.43
C GLU A 151 -35.86 -15.86 -15.52
N VAL A 152 -35.01 -16.87 -15.73
CA VAL A 152 -33.74 -17.03 -15.01
C VAL A 152 -32.84 -15.79 -15.18
N LEU A 153 -32.74 -15.23 -16.39
CA LEU A 153 -31.98 -14.01 -16.63
C LEU A 153 -32.61 -12.79 -15.96
N GLN A 154 -33.94 -12.70 -15.95
CA GLN A 154 -34.66 -11.64 -15.28
C GLN A 154 -34.44 -11.69 -13.76
N ASP A 155 -34.47 -12.87 -13.14
CA ASP A 155 -34.23 -13.05 -11.70
C ASP A 155 -32.80 -12.67 -11.32
N LEU A 156 -31.81 -13.12 -12.09
CA LEU A 156 -30.41 -12.73 -11.90
C LEU A 156 -30.20 -11.21 -12.06
N TYR A 157 -30.95 -10.57 -12.97
CA TYR A 157 -30.89 -9.13 -13.18
C TYR A 157 -31.63 -8.33 -12.09
N VAL A 158 -32.78 -8.82 -11.60
CA VAL A 158 -33.59 -8.21 -10.54
C VAL A 158 -32.88 -8.32 -9.19
N MET A 159 -32.25 -9.45 -8.88
CA MET A 159 -31.36 -9.56 -7.70
C MET A 159 -30.26 -8.50 -7.74
N LYS A 160 -29.68 -8.25 -8.91
CA LYS A 160 -28.67 -7.20 -9.11
C LYS A 160 -29.23 -5.79 -8.85
N LYS A 161 -30.45 -5.52 -9.31
CA LYS A 161 -31.14 -4.24 -9.02
C LYS A 161 -31.51 -4.10 -7.55
N MET A 162 -32.05 -5.13 -6.90
CA MET A 162 -32.42 -5.09 -5.47
C MET A 162 -31.22 -4.81 -4.57
N VAL A 163 -30.09 -5.49 -4.81
CA VAL A 163 -28.83 -5.20 -4.10
C VAL A 163 -28.37 -3.75 -4.33
N GLN A 164 -28.63 -3.19 -5.52
CA GLN A 164 -28.29 -1.81 -5.85
C GLN A 164 -29.26 -0.78 -5.22
N TYR A 165 -30.55 -1.11 -5.05
CA TYR A 165 -31.56 -0.25 -4.44
C TYR A 165 -31.53 -0.27 -2.91
N ASP A 166 -31.26 -1.41 -2.25
CA ASP A 166 -31.12 -1.48 -0.78
C ASP A 166 -29.88 -0.72 -0.27
N VAL A 167 -28.87 -0.55 -1.13
CA VAL A 167 -27.71 0.30 -0.88
C VAL A 167 -28.05 1.80 -0.99
N CYS A 168 -29.11 2.16 -1.72
CA CYS A 168 -29.56 3.53 -1.96
C CYS A 168 -30.77 3.96 -1.11
N SER A 169 -31.56 3.04 -0.54
CA SER A 169 -32.72 3.35 0.31
C SER A 169 -32.39 3.56 1.80
N ASN A 170 -31.19 3.16 2.23
CA ASN A 170 -30.67 3.39 3.59
C ASN A 170 -29.64 4.55 3.63
N GLN A 171 -29.88 5.61 2.86
CA GLN A 171 -29.23 6.91 3.01
C GLN A 171 -30.19 7.91 3.62
#